data_AF-A0A1Y0CAL1-F1
#
_entry.id   AF-A0A1Y0CAL1-F1
#
_cell.length_a   1.000
_cell.length_b   1.000
_cell.length_c   1.000
_cell.angle_alpha   90.00
_cell.angle_beta   90.00
_cell.angle_gamma   90.00
#
_symmetry.space_group_name_H-M   'P 1'
#
loop_
_entity.id
_entity.type
_entity.pdbx_description
1 polymer ?
#
loop_
_entity_poly.entity_id
_entity_poly.type
_entity_poly.pdbx_seq_one_letter_code
_entity_poly.pdbx_strand_id
1 'polypeptide(L)'
;MTRRRVIFPDPDIWTRKEHHMPDQPAAIRRPLTDRERALLDELTRWVVTEQTGWTDQQAVDWLEATNEKIGMHRHGDSVNAYVSTGNGHVILHVTREWLAYWAHTDEQISDDELRGYVQFFRQENGNQ
;
A
#
# COMPACT_ATOMS: atom_id res chain seq x y z
N MET A 1 -18.39 3.63 -18.84
CA MET A 1 -18.10 3.71 -17.39
C MET A 1 -16.77 3.02 -17.15
N THR A 2 -15.69 3.79 -17.10
CA THR A 2 -14.32 3.26 -17.05
C THR A 2 -14.04 2.76 -15.64
N ARG A 3 -13.76 1.45 -15.49
CA ARG A 3 -13.35 0.83 -14.22
C ARG A 3 -12.09 1.56 -13.76
N ARG A 4 -12.19 2.37 -12.69
CA ARG A 4 -11.01 2.94 -12.03
C ARG A 4 -10.20 1.77 -11.49
N ARG A 5 -9.10 1.45 -12.17
CA ARG A 5 -8.06 0.58 -11.63
C ARG A 5 -7.59 1.23 -10.32
N VAL A 6 -7.48 0.44 -9.27
CA VAL A 6 -6.77 0.83 -8.06
C VAL A 6 -5.33 1.11 -8.49
N ILE A 7 -4.88 2.35 -8.28
CA ILE A 7 -3.53 2.73 -8.67
C ILE A 7 -2.80 3.34 -7.47
N PHE A 8 -1.68 2.69 -7.10
CA PHE A 8 -0.74 3.11 -6.07
C PHE A 8 0.57 3.56 -6.69
N PRO A 9 1.39 4.34 -5.95
CA PRO A 9 2.60 4.94 -6.47
C PRO A 9 3.58 3.92 -7.04
N ASP A 10 4.25 4.32 -8.11
CA ASP A 10 5.39 3.60 -8.67
C ASP A 10 6.37 3.23 -7.55
N PRO A 11 6.88 1.99 -7.49
CA PRO A 11 7.87 1.55 -6.50
C PRO A 11 9.05 2.52 -6.31
N ASP A 12 9.43 3.30 -7.32
CA ASP A 12 10.56 4.24 -7.25
C ASP A 12 10.29 5.45 -6.33
N ILE A 13 9.03 5.85 -6.14
CA ILE A 13 8.61 6.98 -5.28
C ILE A 13 8.83 6.67 -3.79
N TRP A 14 8.91 5.39 -3.47
CA TRP A 14 9.01 4.88 -2.11
C TRP A 14 10.45 4.62 -1.66
N THR A 15 11.42 5.06 -2.46
CA THR A 15 12.82 4.98 -2.10
C THR A 15 13.25 6.33 -1.51
N ARG A 16 13.72 6.35 -0.26
CA ARG A 16 14.43 7.51 0.32
C ARG A 16 15.85 7.59 -0.28
N LYS A 17 15.96 7.44 -1.59
CA LYS A 17 17.25 7.35 -2.27
C LYS A 17 17.71 8.73 -2.64
N GLU A 18 18.89 9.07 -2.15
CA GLU A 18 19.65 10.21 -2.65
C GLU A 18 19.88 10.00 -4.17
N HIS A 19 19.96 11.08 -4.96
CA HIS A 19 20.04 11.08 -6.43
C HIS A 19 21.13 10.16 -7.07
N HIS A 20 22.02 9.58 -6.26
CA HIS A 20 23.14 8.72 -6.66
C HIS A 20 22.96 7.24 -6.29
N MET A 21 21.85 6.82 -5.67
CA MET A 21 21.56 5.41 -5.45
C MET A 21 20.83 4.81 -6.66
N PRO A 22 21.10 3.55 -7.06
CA PRO A 22 20.41 2.91 -8.18
C PRO A 22 18.90 2.87 -7.91
N ASP A 23 18.08 3.26 -8.89
CA ASP A 23 16.62 3.44 -8.75
C ASP A 23 15.88 2.21 -8.18
N GLN A 24 16.45 1.00 -8.30
CA GLN A 24 15.75 -0.24 -7.96
C GLN A 24 15.64 -0.50 -6.44
N PRO A 25 14.43 -0.66 -5.87
CA PRO A 25 14.23 -0.89 -4.43
C PRO A 25 15.06 -2.05 -3.89
N ALA A 26 15.53 -1.94 -2.64
CA ALA A 26 16.34 -2.98 -2.02
C ALA A 26 15.55 -4.30 -1.90
N ALA A 27 16.11 -5.39 -2.45
CA ALA A 27 15.45 -6.68 -2.42
C ALA A 27 15.45 -7.30 -1.00
N ILE A 28 14.26 -7.53 -0.44
CA ILE A 28 14.07 -8.17 0.87
C ILE A 28 13.66 -9.64 0.69
N ARG A 29 14.61 -10.55 0.87
CA ARG A 29 14.42 -12.00 0.70
C ARG A 29 14.00 -12.73 1.99
N ARG A 30 13.02 -12.18 2.69
CA ARG A 30 12.38 -12.82 3.85
C ARG A 30 10.85 -12.70 3.79
N PRO A 31 10.10 -13.55 4.50
CA PRO A 31 8.66 -13.35 4.69
C PRO A 31 8.34 -11.98 5.28
N LEU A 32 7.08 -11.55 5.12
CA LEU A 32 6.54 -10.39 5.83
C LEU A 32 6.60 -10.64 7.35
N THR A 33 7.08 -9.67 8.11
CA THR A 33 7.01 -9.70 9.58
C THR A 33 5.60 -9.36 10.05
N ASP A 34 5.28 -9.63 11.31
CA ASP A 34 3.97 -9.29 11.86
C ASP A 34 3.73 -7.78 11.90
N ARG A 35 4.78 -6.99 12.13
CA ARG A 35 4.70 -5.51 12.06
C ARG A 35 4.39 -5.03 10.64
N GLU A 36 5.01 -5.63 9.64
CA GLU A 36 4.73 -5.30 8.23
C GLU A 36 3.29 -5.69 7.83
N ARG A 37 2.80 -6.83 8.32
CA ARG A 37 1.39 -7.23 8.09
C ARG A 37 0.42 -6.28 8.76
N ALA A 38 0.68 -5.88 10.00
CA ALA A 38 -0.14 -4.91 10.72
C ALA A 38 -0.18 -3.56 9.98
N LEU A 39 0.98 -3.07 9.52
CA LEU A 39 1.04 -1.83 8.74
C LEU A 39 0.29 -1.96 7.40
N LEU A 40 0.36 -3.10 6.71
CA LEU A 40 -0.44 -3.34 5.50
C LEU A 40 -1.95 -3.25 5.79
N ASP A 41 -2.40 -3.74 6.94
CA ASP A 41 -3.80 -3.69 7.33
C ASP A 41 -4.26 -2.26 7.64
N GLU A 42 -3.44 -1.50 8.38
CA GLU A 42 -3.69 -0.09 8.67
C GLU A 42 -3.78 0.74 7.40
N LEU A 43 -2.83 0.55 6.48
CA LEU A 43 -2.81 1.24 5.19
C LEU A 43 -3.99 0.83 4.31
N THR A 44 -4.38 -0.45 4.32
CA THR A 44 -5.53 -0.92 3.55
C THR A 44 -6.81 -0.25 4.03
N ARG A 45 -7.00 -0.14 5.34
CA ARG A 45 -8.13 0.59 5.93
C ARG A 45 -8.10 2.08 5.55
N TRP A 46 -6.95 2.73 5.69
CA TRP A 46 -6.78 4.14 5.30
C TRP A 46 -7.10 4.38 3.82
N VAL A 47 -6.68 3.47 2.93
CA VAL A 47 -7.01 3.55 1.51
C VAL A 47 -8.52 3.48 1.29
N VAL A 48 -9.19 2.56 1.96
CA VAL A 48 -10.63 2.38 1.80
C VAL A 48 -11.37 3.62 2.28
N THR A 49 -11.01 4.18 3.45
CA THR A 49 -11.63 5.41 3.97
C THR A 49 -11.38 6.58 3.01
N GLU A 50 -10.15 6.80 2.56
CA GLU A 50 -9.79 7.91 1.66
C GLU A 50 -10.50 7.80 0.29
N GLN A 51 -10.67 6.60 -0.25
CA GLN A 51 -11.33 6.41 -1.56
C GLN A 51 -12.85 6.51 -1.51
N THR A 52 -13.46 6.13 -0.38
CA THR A 52 -14.93 6.02 -0.27
C THR A 52 -15.55 7.20 0.49
N GLY A 53 -14.76 7.94 1.27
CA GLY A 53 -15.26 8.91 2.24
C GLY A 53 -15.96 8.25 3.44
N TRP A 54 -15.80 6.94 3.62
CA TRP A 54 -16.35 6.21 4.76
C TRP A 54 -15.61 6.51 6.04
N THR A 55 -16.30 6.28 7.16
CA THR A 55 -15.66 6.27 8.48
C THR A 55 -14.72 5.07 8.62
N ASP A 56 -13.79 5.16 9.57
CA ASP A 56 -12.87 4.07 9.88
C ASP A 56 -13.60 2.76 10.18
N GLN A 57 -14.67 2.81 10.98
CA GLN A 57 -15.48 1.64 11.31
C GLN A 57 -16.15 1.03 10.07
N GLN A 58 -16.71 1.86 9.18
CA GLN A 58 -17.32 1.37 7.95
C GLN A 58 -16.29 0.67 7.03
N ALA A 59 -15.06 1.17 7.00
CA ALA A 59 -13.98 0.52 6.26
C ALA A 59 -13.58 -0.81 6.89
N VAL A 60 -13.49 -0.90 8.22
CA VAL A 60 -13.22 -2.14 8.95
C VAL A 60 -14.32 -3.18 8.66
N ASP A 61 -15.58 -2.82 8.85
CA ASP A 61 -16.72 -3.71 8.62
C ASP A 61 -16.72 -4.24 7.17
N TRP A 62 -16.40 -3.38 6.21
CA TRP A 62 -16.31 -3.78 4.80
C TRP A 62 -15.13 -4.71 4.53
N LEU A 63 -13.96 -4.47 5.12
CA LEU A 63 -12.78 -5.31 4.98
C LEU A 63 -13.02 -6.70 5.59
N GLU A 64 -13.64 -6.76 6.76
CA GLU A 64 -14.03 -8.02 7.41
C GLU A 64 -15.02 -8.80 6.53
N ALA A 65 -16.12 -8.17 6.11
CA ALA A 65 -17.11 -8.79 5.24
C ALA A 65 -16.50 -9.26 3.90
N THR A 66 -15.54 -8.50 3.36
CA THR A 66 -14.83 -8.87 2.13
C THR A 66 -13.93 -10.08 2.35
N ASN A 67 -13.18 -10.11 3.45
CA ASN A 67 -12.33 -11.23 3.81
C ASN A 67 -13.15 -12.51 4.06
N GLU A 68 -14.29 -12.43 4.74
CA GLU A 68 -15.19 -13.58 4.95
C GLU A 68 -15.78 -14.09 3.63
N LYS A 69 -16.18 -13.18 2.73
CA LYS A 69 -16.90 -13.55 1.50
C LYS A 69 -16.00 -14.13 0.42
N ILE A 70 -14.82 -13.53 0.21
CA ILE A 70 -13.94 -13.87 -0.92
C ILE A 70 -12.49 -14.10 -0.54
N GLY A 71 -12.13 -13.96 0.74
CA GLY A 71 -10.76 -14.05 1.21
C GLY A 71 -9.94 -12.80 0.91
N MET A 72 -9.04 -12.45 1.82
CA MET A 72 -8.00 -11.45 1.62
C MET A 72 -6.63 -12.04 1.93
N HIS A 73 -5.65 -11.69 1.10
CA HIS A 73 -4.30 -12.20 1.16
C HIS A 73 -3.31 -11.05 1.26
N ARG A 74 -2.48 -11.08 2.31
CA ARG A 74 -1.25 -10.28 2.38
C ARG A 74 -0.11 -11.12 1.87
N HIS A 75 0.56 -10.67 0.82
CA HIS A 75 1.69 -11.38 0.25
C HIS A 75 2.73 -10.38 -0.24
N GLY A 76 3.95 -10.85 -0.42
CA GLY A 76 5.01 -10.01 -0.97
C GLY A 76 6.05 -10.86 -1.67
N ASP A 77 6.65 -10.29 -2.71
CA ASP A 77 7.84 -10.82 -3.35
C ASP A 77 9.09 -10.12 -2.77
N SER A 78 10.22 -10.20 -3.45
CA SER A 78 11.46 -9.57 -3.00
C SER A 78 11.44 -8.04 -3.02
N VAL A 79 10.55 -7.41 -3.79
CA VAL A 79 10.51 -5.97 -4.06
C VAL A 79 9.21 -5.33 -3.59
N ASN A 80 8.09 -6.04 -3.70
CA ASN A 80 6.75 -5.51 -3.46
C ASN A 80 5.98 -6.30 -2.40
N ALA A 81 5.05 -5.62 -1.75
CA ALA A 81 4.01 -6.20 -0.91
C ALA A 81 2.64 -5.75 -1.38
N TYR A 82 1.67 -6.66 -1.23
CA TYR A 82 0.32 -6.52 -1.74
C TYR A 82 -0.71 -6.97 -0.71
N VAL A 83 -1.84 -6.29 -0.71
CA VAL A 83 -3.09 -6.80 -0.15
C VAL A 83 -4.05 -7.01 -1.30
N SER A 84 -4.48 -8.25 -1.50
CA SER A 84 -5.37 -8.65 -2.60
C SER A 84 -6.53 -9.48 -2.11
N THR A 85 -7.67 -9.37 -2.76
CA THR A 85 -8.81 -10.29 -2.55
C THR A 85 -8.56 -11.65 -3.21
N GLY A 86 -9.27 -12.69 -2.79
CA GLY A 86 -9.11 -14.05 -3.33
C GLY A 86 -9.48 -14.20 -4.82
N ASN A 87 -10.14 -13.20 -5.42
CA ASN A 87 -10.36 -13.13 -6.87
C ASN A 87 -9.24 -12.39 -7.64
N GLY A 88 -8.14 -12.03 -6.97
CA GLY A 88 -6.95 -11.42 -7.57
C GLY A 88 -7.00 -9.89 -7.72
N HIS A 89 -7.98 -9.19 -7.15
CA HIS A 89 -8.00 -7.73 -7.15
C HIS A 89 -7.06 -7.19 -6.07
N VAL A 90 -6.10 -6.35 -6.47
CA VAL A 90 -5.17 -5.68 -5.56
C VAL A 90 -5.84 -4.44 -4.95
N ILE A 91 -5.92 -4.40 -3.62
CA ILE A 91 -6.45 -3.29 -2.82
C ILE A 91 -5.33 -2.35 -2.36
N LEU A 92 -4.14 -2.87 -2.09
CA LEU A 92 -2.96 -2.11 -1.66
C LEU A 92 -1.71 -2.69 -2.31
N HIS A 93 -0.80 -1.82 -2.77
CA HIS A 93 0.54 -2.17 -3.25
C HIS A 93 1.55 -1.16 -2.71
N VAL A 94 2.63 -1.66 -2.11
CA VAL A 94 3.75 -0.87 -1.58
C VAL A 94 5.07 -1.60 -1.83
N THR A 95 6.21 -0.90 -1.79
CA THR A 95 7.51 -1.58 -1.82
C THR A 95 7.84 -2.23 -0.49
N ARG A 96 8.61 -3.32 -0.55
CA ARG A 96 9.13 -4.01 0.64
C ARG A 96 10.06 -3.14 1.45
N GLU A 97 10.88 -2.33 0.79
CA GLU A 97 11.82 -1.41 1.44
C GLU A 97 11.08 -0.36 2.29
N TRP A 98 10.08 0.29 1.70
CA TRP A 98 9.28 1.28 2.39
C TRP A 98 8.44 0.66 3.51
N LEU A 99 7.81 -0.47 3.25
CA LEU A 99 7.03 -1.18 4.26
C LEU A 99 7.91 -1.61 5.43
N ALA A 100 9.12 -2.11 5.16
CA ALA A 100 10.05 -2.50 6.20
C ALA A 100 10.54 -1.31 7.03
N TYR A 101 10.79 -0.16 6.40
CA TYR A 101 11.16 1.07 7.10
C TYR A 101 10.04 1.52 8.05
N TRP A 102 8.84 1.76 7.53
CA TRP A 102 7.73 2.29 8.33
C TRP A 102 7.21 1.32 9.38
N ALA A 103 7.31 0.01 9.14
CA ALA A 103 6.93 -1.00 10.13
C ALA A 103 7.91 -1.10 11.32
N HIS A 104 9.12 -0.53 11.23
CA HIS A 104 10.16 -0.66 12.27
C HIS A 104 10.74 0.67 12.75
N THR A 105 10.35 1.79 12.15
CA THR A 105 10.67 3.12 12.67
C THR A 105 9.76 3.48 13.86
N ASP A 106 10.23 4.37 14.72
CA ASP A 106 9.43 4.98 15.79
C ASP A 106 8.68 6.24 15.29
N GLU A 107 8.94 6.65 14.05
CA GLU A 107 8.23 7.74 13.36
C GLU A 107 6.80 7.31 13.01
N GLN A 108 5.85 8.23 13.16
CA GLN A 108 4.47 8.01 12.71
C GLN A 108 4.29 8.67 11.34
N ILE A 109 3.71 7.92 10.41
CA ILE A 109 3.31 8.47 9.12
C ILE A 109 1.97 9.19 9.27
N SER A 110 1.94 10.46 8.86
CA SER A 110 0.71 11.26 8.90
C SER A 110 -0.18 11.01 7.68
N ASP A 111 -1.49 11.28 7.82
CA ASP A 111 -2.44 11.23 6.71
C ASP A 111 -2.03 12.14 5.54
N ASP A 112 -1.43 13.29 5.84
CA ASP A 112 -0.99 14.24 4.80
C ASP A 112 0.23 13.71 4.03
N GLU A 113 1.15 13.01 4.71
CA GLU A 113 2.24 12.30 4.04
C GLU A 113 1.70 11.16 3.16
N LEU A 114 0.77 10.36 3.69
CA LEU A 114 0.08 9.32 2.91
C LEU A 114 -0.62 9.89 1.66
N ARG A 115 -1.32 11.01 1.80
CA ARG A 115 -1.92 11.73 0.65
C ARG A 115 -0.85 12.23 -0.32
N GLY A 116 0.26 12.75 0.19
CA GLY A 116 1.39 13.20 -0.63
C GLY A 116 1.92 12.08 -1.52
N TYR A 117 2.11 10.89 -0.96
CA TYR A 117 2.53 9.72 -1.73
C TYR A 117 1.51 9.33 -2.82
N VAL A 118 0.21 9.34 -2.50
CA VAL A 118 -0.86 9.04 -3.47
C VAL A 118 -0.97 10.09 -4.59
N GLN A 119 -0.77 11.38 -4.28
CA GLN A 119 -0.90 12.47 -5.25
C GLN A 119 0.23 12.49 -6.27
N PHE A 120 1.48 12.21 -5.85
CA PHE A 120 2.62 12.11 -6.75
C PHE A 120 2.35 11.11 -7.90
N PHE A 121 1.70 9.99 -7.57
CA PHE A 121 1.31 8.99 -8.55
C PHE A 121 0.28 9.48 -9.60
N ARG A 122 -0.71 10.26 -9.16
CA ARG A 122 -1.77 10.77 -10.05
C ARG A 122 -1.22 11.75 -11.08
N GLN A 123 -0.17 12.52 -10.74
CA GLN A 123 0.47 13.46 -11.67
C GLN A 123 1.31 12.75 -12.73
N GLU A 124 2.08 11.73 -12.36
CA GLU A 124 2.92 10.98 -13.31
C GLU A 124 2.10 10.18 -14.35
N ASN A 125 0.91 9.71 -13.98
CA ASN A 125 0.02 8.95 -14.86
C ASN A 125 -1.03 9.81 -15.60
N GLY A 126 -1.07 11.11 -15.33
CA GLY A 126 -1.96 12.08 -15.99
C GLY A 126 -1.35 12.74 -17.23
N ASN A 127 -0.11 12.39 -17.58
CA ASN A 127 0.67 12.99 -18.68
C ASN A 127 0.87 12.04 -19.88
N GLN A 128 -0.12 11.19 -20.17
CA GLN A 128 -0.22 10.40 -21.41
C GLN A 128 -1.54 10.64 -22.13
#